data_AF-A0A9P8YGR6-F1
#
_entry.id   AF-A0A9P8YGR6-F1
#
_cell.length_a   1.000
_cell.length_b   1.000
_cell.length_c   1.000
_cell.angle_alpha   90.00
_cell.angle_beta   90.00
_cell.angle_gamma   90.00
#
_symmetry.space_group_name_H-M   'P 1'
#
loop_
_entity.id
_entity.type
_entity.pdbx_description
1 polymer ?
#
loop_
_entity_poly.entity_id
_entity_poly.type
_entity_poly.pdbx_seq_one_letter_code
_entity_poly.pdbx_strand_id
1 'polypeptide(L)'
;MHVTFPALMAVATLASRAAAVDVGLMVDQNCAGVAVFCTGVNPNTCCADGRDFWGAKLQYIPKEWNLELRAHRRDSSLCGPIVEIGESRGSVAMCRPSASKQVTGSGYSFRNWKREDEVAETVGADTNGPCQRPDLLRLGDGTEYNLTELSDEQYNEVLEVSIADGGVTNEVPEYMAKYRH
;
A
#
# COMPACT_ATOMS: atom_id res chain seq x y z
N MET A 1 -38.86 -32.08 -40.16
CA MET A 1 -38.20 -30.77 -39.95
C MET A 1 -38.23 -30.47 -38.47
N HIS A 2 -37.14 -30.72 -37.74
CA HIS A 2 -36.96 -30.24 -36.37
C HIS A 2 -35.63 -29.51 -36.34
N VAL A 3 -35.70 -28.22 -36.01
CA VAL A 3 -34.56 -27.32 -35.86
C VAL A 3 -34.26 -27.27 -34.37
N THR A 4 -33.07 -27.71 -33.96
CA THR A 4 -32.59 -27.60 -32.59
C THR A 4 -31.22 -26.93 -32.59
N PHE A 5 -31.18 -25.71 -32.08
CA PHE A 5 -30.00 -24.98 -31.59
C PHE A 5 -30.53 -23.94 -30.58
N PRO A 6 -29.73 -23.40 -29.63
CA PRO A 6 -28.46 -23.87 -29.07
C PRO A 6 -28.45 -23.77 -27.52
N ALA A 7 -27.46 -24.36 -26.85
CA ALA A 7 -27.11 -23.96 -25.47
C ALA A 7 -25.59 -23.83 -25.38
N LEU A 8 -25.05 -22.72 -25.90
CA LEU A 8 -23.71 -22.26 -25.54
C LEU A 8 -23.80 -21.71 -24.12
N MET A 9 -23.35 -22.48 -23.12
CA MET A 9 -23.00 -21.94 -21.81
C MET A 9 -21.77 -21.05 -21.97
N ALA A 10 -21.96 -19.73 -21.95
CA ALA A 10 -20.87 -18.79 -21.76
C ALA A 10 -20.46 -18.81 -20.28
N VAL A 11 -19.37 -19.48 -19.96
CA VAL A 11 -18.70 -19.37 -18.65
C VAL A 11 -18.03 -17.99 -18.62
N ALA A 12 -18.66 -17.02 -17.95
CA ALA A 12 -18.04 -15.75 -17.66
C ALA A 12 -16.94 -15.97 -16.61
N THR A 13 -15.68 -16.02 -17.04
CA THR A 13 -14.54 -15.91 -16.13
C THR A 13 -14.58 -14.49 -15.54
N LEU A 14 -15.03 -14.35 -14.30
CA LEU A 14 -14.77 -13.13 -13.54
C LEU A 14 -13.26 -13.08 -13.32
N ALA A 15 -12.55 -12.37 -14.21
CA ALA A 15 -11.19 -11.94 -13.92
C ALA A 15 -11.28 -11.06 -12.66
N SER A 16 -10.87 -11.62 -11.52
CA SER A 16 -10.59 -10.85 -10.32
C SER A 16 -9.60 -9.78 -10.74
N ARG A 17 -10.03 -8.52 -10.79
CA ARG A 17 -9.15 -7.39 -11.10
C ARG A 17 -8.04 -7.42 -10.04
N ALA A 18 -6.83 -7.81 -10.45
CA ALA A 18 -5.63 -7.70 -9.63
C ALA A 18 -5.58 -6.26 -9.10
N ALA A 19 -5.34 -6.11 -7.80
CA ALA A 19 -5.44 -4.82 -7.16
C ALA A 19 -4.47 -3.82 -7.81
N ALA A 20 -4.99 -2.67 -8.24
CA ALA A 20 -4.24 -1.60 -8.89
C ALA A 20 -3.78 -0.53 -7.89
N VAL A 21 -4.03 -0.71 -6.59
CA VAL A 21 -3.83 0.32 -5.57
C VAL A 21 -2.50 0.08 -4.88
N ASP A 22 -1.66 1.10 -4.88
CA ASP A 22 -0.42 1.07 -4.11
C ASP A 22 -0.66 1.70 -2.75
N VAL A 23 -0.13 1.08 -1.71
CA VAL A 23 -0.18 1.56 -0.33
C VAL A 23 1.21 2.05 0.06
N GLY A 24 1.34 3.32 0.39
CA GLY A 24 2.61 3.96 0.74
C GLY A 24 2.71 4.35 2.21
N LEU A 25 3.92 4.27 2.74
CA LEU A 25 4.32 4.76 4.07
C LEU A 25 5.25 5.96 3.90
N MET A 26 4.92 7.08 4.55
CA MET A 26 5.54 8.37 4.28
C MET A 26 6.72 8.65 5.21
N VAL A 27 7.87 8.99 4.63
CA VAL A 27 9.10 9.24 5.38
C VAL A 27 9.09 10.61 6.07
N ASP A 28 8.27 11.54 5.61
CA ASP A 28 8.00 12.85 6.20
C ASP A 28 6.49 13.17 6.20
N GLN A 29 6.11 14.35 6.71
CA GLN A 29 4.71 14.80 6.69
C GLN A 29 4.27 15.35 5.32
N ASN A 30 5.16 15.37 4.32
CA ASN A 30 4.88 15.89 3.00
C ASN A 30 4.34 14.78 2.10
N CYS A 31 3.14 14.98 1.55
CA CYS A 31 2.51 14.02 0.65
C CYS A 31 3.33 13.77 -0.63
N ALA A 32 4.16 14.73 -1.04
CA ALA A 32 5.06 14.64 -2.18
C ALA A 32 6.48 14.12 -1.83
N GLY A 33 6.76 13.87 -0.55
CA GLY A 33 8.06 13.41 -0.08
C GLY A 33 8.33 11.93 -0.36
N VAL A 34 9.53 11.51 0.08
CA VAL A 34 10.00 10.13 -0.01
C VAL A 34 9.00 9.19 0.67
N ALA A 35 8.77 8.04 0.04
CA ALA A 35 7.93 7.00 0.61
C ALA A 35 8.30 5.63 0.06
N VAL A 36 8.03 4.62 0.88
CA VAL A 36 8.07 3.22 0.46
C VAL A 36 6.65 2.76 0.19
N PHE A 37 6.46 1.90 -0.80
CA PHE A 37 5.16 1.41 -1.22
C PHE A 37 5.16 -0.10 -1.29
N CYS A 38 4.02 -0.67 -0.93
CA CYS A 38 3.62 -1.98 -1.41
C CYS A 38 2.77 -1.75 -2.65
N THR A 39 3.19 -2.32 -3.78
CA THR A 39 2.48 -2.19 -5.05
C THR A 39 1.38 -3.22 -5.20
N GLY A 40 0.31 -2.83 -5.89
CA GLY A 40 -0.79 -3.72 -6.26
C GLY A 40 -1.45 -4.47 -5.10
N VAL A 41 -1.70 -3.76 -4.00
CA VAL A 41 -2.12 -4.34 -2.71
C VAL A 41 -3.60 -4.66 -2.71
N ASN A 42 -3.99 -5.87 -2.30
CA ASN A 42 -5.40 -6.23 -2.15
C ASN A 42 -6.07 -5.49 -0.96
N PRO A 43 -7.39 -5.26 -1.01
CA PRO A 43 -8.12 -4.70 0.13
C PRO A 43 -7.89 -5.51 1.41
N ASN A 44 -7.84 -4.83 2.56
CA ASN A 44 -7.57 -5.41 3.88
C ASN A 44 -6.21 -6.12 4.03
N THR A 45 -5.26 -5.88 3.11
CA THR A 45 -3.86 -6.31 3.25
C THR A 45 -3.07 -5.23 3.97
N CYS A 46 -2.21 -5.64 4.92
CA CYS A 46 -1.29 -4.73 5.60
C CYS A 46 -0.01 -4.56 4.77
N CYS A 47 0.35 -3.31 4.49
CA CYS A 47 1.67 -2.91 4.01
C CYS A 47 2.49 -2.36 5.19
N ALA A 48 3.64 -2.97 5.50
CA ALA A 48 4.48 -2.57 6.62
C ALA A 48 5.93 -3.06 6.47
N ASP A 49 6.91 -2.34 7.03
CA ASP A 49 8.30 -2.81 7.12
C ASP A 49 8.88 -2.85 8.54
N GLY A 50 8.17 -2.33 9.55
CA GLY A 50 8.65 -2.30 10.93
C GLY A 50 9.39 -1.03 11.36
N ARG A 51 9.51 -0.02 10.49
CA ARG A 51 9.91 1.35 10.87
C ARG A 51 8.70 2.21 11.22
N ASP A 52 8.96 3.34 11.88
CA ASP A 52 7.97 4.38 12.14
C ASP A 52 7.99 5.42 11.01
N PHE A 53 6.79 5.77 10.55
CA PHE A 53 6.52 6.69 9.45
C PHE A 53 5.63 7.84 9.91
N TRP A 54 5.64 8.91 9.14
CA TRP A 54 4.87 10.13 9.39
C TRP A 54 3.46 10.09 8.81
N GLY A 55 3.05 8.97 8.22
CA GLY A 55 1.71 8.83 7.67
C GLY A 55 1.65 7.76 6.60
N ALA A 56 0.52 7.72 5.91
CA ALA A 56 0.28 6.79 4.82
C ALA A 56 -0.34 7.48 3.60
N LYS A 57 -0.23 6.84 2.44
CA LYS A 57 -0.86 7.29 1.19
C LYS A 57 -1.36 6.12 0.35
N LEU A 58 -2.33 6.39 -0.50
CA LEU A 58 -2.75 5.49 -1.57
C LEU A 58 -2.46 6.12 -2.92
N GLN A 59 -2.07 5.31 -3.89
CA GLN A 59 -1.91 5.72 -5.27
C GLN A 59 -2.58 4.75 -6.25
N TYR A 60 -2.75 5.24 -7.47
CA TYR A 60 -3.36 4.50 -8.59
C TYR A 60 -4.75 3.95 -8.27
N ILE A 61 -5.52 4.68 -7.44
CA ILE A 61 -6.90 4.33 -7.11
C ILE A 61 -7.76 4.45 -8.38
N PRO A 62 -8.47 3.38 -8.79
CA PRO A 62 -9.45 3.47 -9.87
C PRO A 62 -10.51 4.54 -9.55
N LYS A 63 -10.83 5.40 -10.52
CA LYS A 63 -11.72 6.57 -10.32
C LYS A 63 -13.11 6.19 -9.79
N GLU A 64 -13.58 4.98 -10.10
CA GLU A 64 -14.86 4.47 -9.66
C GLU A 64 -14.85 3.90 -8.22
N TRP A 65 -13.68 3.82 -7.57
CA TRP A 65 -13.54 3.29 -6.22
C TRP A 65 -13.61 4.39 -5.16
N ASN A 66 -14.38 4.13 -4.10
CA ASN A 66 -14.34 4.90 -2.87
C ASN A 66 -13.70 4.05 -1.77
N LEU A 67 -12.45 4.37 -1.43
CA LEU A 67 -11.63 3.62 -0.50
C LEU A 67 -11.48 4.36 0.83
N GLU A 68 -11.41 3.63 1.92
CA GLU A 68 -10.92 4.10 3.22
C GLU A 68 -9.47 3.66 3.39
N LEU A 69 -8.55 4.62 3.50
CA LEU A 69 -7.18 4.38 3.96
C LEU A 69 -7.15 4.36 5.47
N ARG A 70 -6.41 3.41 6.02
CA ARG A 70 -6.13 3.27 7.44
C ARG A 70 -4.63 3.25 7.64
N ALA A 71 -4.10 4.18 8.43
CA ALA A 71 -2.73 4.13 8.92
C ALA A 71 -2.76 3.58 10.34
N HIS A 72 -1.84 2.68 10.65
CA HIS A 72 -1.80 1.93 11.89
C HIS A 72 -0.49 2.22 12.60
N ARG A 73 -0.55 2.21 13.94
CA ARG A 73 0.66 2.13 14.77
C ARG A 73 0.86 0.70 15.27
N ARG A 74 2.07 0.42 15.73
CA ARG A 74 2.41 -0.86 16.34
C ARG A 74 1.71 -1.00 17.68
N ASP A 75 1.20 -2.21 17.90
CA ASP A 75 0.89 -2.74 19.22
C ASP A 75 1.43 -4.18 19.28
N SER A 76 0.56 -5.19 19.21
CA SER A 76 0.98 -6.58 18.99
C SER A 76 1.32 -6.90 17.52
N SER A 77 0.93 -6.05 16.56
CA SER A 77 1.26 -6.21 15.12
C SER A 77 1.63 -4.87 14.47
N LEU A 78 2.21 -4.92 13.26
CA LEU A 78 2.59 -3.72 12.50
C LEU A 78 1.38 -2.94 11.95
N CYS A 79 0.24 -3.61 11.73
CA CYS A 79 -1.05 -2.99 11.47
C CYS A 79 -1.99 -3.15 12.67
N GLY A 80 -1.55 -2.67 13.84
CA GLY A 80 -2.31 -2.67 15.08
C GLY A 80 -3.41 -1.60 15.10
N PRO A 81 -3.55 -0.79 16.17
CA PRO A 81 -4.55 0.25 16.25
C PRO A 81 -4.44 1.30 15.13
N ILE A 82 -5.58 1.73 14.58
CA ILE A 82 -5.67 2.82 13.61
C ILE A 82 -5.33 4.13 14.30
N VAL A 83 -4.43 4.91 13.69
CA VAL A 83 -4.07 6.26 14.14
C VAL A 83 -4.50 7.34 13.17
N GLU A 84 -4.65 7.00 11.88
CA GLU A 84 -5.18 7.91 10.86
C GLU A 84 -6.16 7.18 9.95
N ILE A 85 -7.20 7.91 9.53
CA ILE A 85 -8.23 7.40 8.63
C ILE A 85 -8.59 8.46 7.60
N GLY A 86 -8.81 8.05 6.36
CA GLY A 86 -9.14 8.97 5.27
C GLY A 86 -9.91 8.29 4.15
N GLU A 87 -10.67 9.06 3.39
CA GLU A 87 -11.52 8.55 2.30
C GLU A 87 -11.08 9.11 0.95
N SER A 88 -11.12 8.27 -0.10
CA SER A 88 -10.66 8.69 -1.42
C SER A 88 -11.66 9.62 -2.07
N ARG A 89 -12.96 9.41 -1.82
CA ARG A 89 -14.06 10.19 -2.42
C ARG A 89 -13.95 10.27 -3.94
N GLY A 90 -13.51 9.18 -4.57
CA GLY A 90 -13.28 9.09 -6.01
C GLY A 90 -11.95 9.69 -6.50
N SER A 91 -11.07 10.12 -5.58
CA SER A 91 -9.70 10.53 -5.92
C SER A 91 -8.84 9.35 -6.34
N VAL A 92 -7.93 9.57 -7.29
CA VAL A 92 -6.95 8.57 -7.79
C VAL A 92 -5.74 8.41 -6.86
N ALA A 93 -5.58 9.33 -5.91
CA ALA A 93 -4.54 9.29 -4.90
C ALA A 93 -5.04 9.96 -3.63
N MET A 94 -4.50 9.56 -2.49
CA MET A 94 -4.76 10.23 -1.22
C MET A 94 -3.56 10.13 -0.30
N CYS A 95 -3.48 11.05 0.67
CA CYS A 95 -2.39 11.15 1.61
C CYS A 95 -2.96 11.53 2.98
N ARG A 96 -2.43 10.90 4.03
CA ARG A 96 -2.84 11.07 5.42
C ARG A 96 -1.60 11.15 6.31
N PRO A 97 -1.05 12.35 6.54
CA PRO A 97 -0.01 12.53 7.53
C PRO A 97 -0.57 12.32 8.93
N SER A 98 0.27 11.79 9.80
CA SER A 98 0.07 11.63 11.24
C SER A 98 0.73 12.80 11.98
N ALA A 99 0.14 13.20 13.10
CA ALA A 99 0.68 14.25 13.96
C ALA A 99 2.05 13.88 14.57
N SER A 100 2.35 12.59 14.66
CA SER A 100 3.63 12.05 15.14
C SER A 100 4.14 10.92 14.24
N LYS A 101 5.46 10.69 14.27
CA LYS A 101 6.12 9.57 13.60
C LYS A 101 5.82 8.27 14.37
N GLN A 102 4.65 7.68 14.11
CA GLN A 102 4.14 6.50 14.81
C GLN A 102 3.45 5.48 13.89
N VAL A 103 3.38 5.77 12.59
CA VAL A 103 2.73 4.87 11.63
C VAL A 103 3.69 3.74 11.30
N THR A 104 3.31 2.49 11.54
CA THR A 104 4.16 1.32 11.25
C THR A 104 3.63 0.48 10.12
N GLY A 105 2.38 0.70 9.73
CA GLY A 105 1.74 -0.02 8.64
C GLY A 105 0.50 0.71 8.14
N SER A 106 0.04 0.30 6.97
CA SER A 106 -1.16 0.87 6.37
C SER A 106 -1.86 -0.14 5.46
N GLY A 107 -3.15 0.09 5.23
CA GLY A 107 -3.94 -0.65 4.26
C GLY A 107 -5.22 0.11 3.93
N TYR A 108 -6.05 -0.50 3.09
CA TYR A 108 -7.32 0.12 2.70
C TYR A 108 -8.48 -0.87 2.68
N SER A 109 -9.70 -0.34 2.67
CA SER A 109 -10.94 -1.08 2.45
C SER A 109 -11.88 -0.30 1.52
N PHE A 110 -12.93 -0.94 1.00
CA PHE A 110 -13.98 -0.26 0.25
C PHE A 110 -15.04 0.32 1.20
N ARG A 111 -15.45 1.58 0.99
CA ARG A 111 -16.50 2.23 1.78
C ARG A 111 -17.94 1.86 1.36
N ASN A 112 -18.15 1.39 0.13
CA ASN A 112 -19.46 1.48 -0.54
C ASN A 112 -19.93 0.25 -1.33
N TRP A 113 -20.03 -0.94 -0.72
CA TRP A 113 -21.02 -1.92 -1.17
C TRP A 113 -21.79 -2.47 0.03
N LYS A 114 -23.06 -2.06 0.16
CA LYS A 114 -23.98 -2.57 1.19
C LYS A 114 -24.58 -3.92 0.79
N ARG A 115 -24.78 -4.72 1.85
CA ARG A 115 -25.39 -6.06 2.02
C ARG A 115 -24.41 -7.20 1.76
N GLU A 116 -23.97 -7.98 2.73
CA GLU A 116 -24.59 -8.39 4.00
C GLU A 116 -23.66 -8.14 5.20
N ASP A 117 -24.23 -8.26 6.40
CA ASP A 117 -23.59 -8.04 7.70
C ASP A 117 -22.35 -8.91 7.90
N GLU A 118 -21.21 -8.41 7.44
CA GLU A 118 -19.92 -8.78 8.00
C GLU A 118 -19.25 -7.48 8.39
N VAL A 119 -19.10 -7.30 9.71
CA VAL A 119 -18.14 -6.37 10.27
C VAL A 119 -16.87 -6.58 9.46
N ALA A 120 -16.48 -5.59 8.66
CA ALA A 120 -15.21 -5.63 7.95
C ALA A 120 -14.16 -5.53 9.05
N GLU A 121 -13.89 -6.67 9.69
CA GLU A 121 -12.69 -6.88 10.45
C GLU A 121 -11.59 -6.48 9.47
N THR A 122 -10.90 -5.39 9.80
CA THR A 122 -9.49 -5.34 9.48
C THR A 122 -9.00 -6.73 9.82
N VAL A 123 -8.59 -7.50 8.82
CA VAL A 123 -7.69 -8.62 9.06
C VAL A 123 -6.45 -7.92 9.61
N GLY A 124 -6.48 -7.63 10.91
CA GLY A 124 -5.31 -7.29 11.67
C GLY A 124 -4.44 -8.48 11.38
N ALA A 125 -3.35 -8.22 10.67
CA ALA A 125 -2.29 -9.19 10.58
C ALA A 125 -2.06 -9.65 12.01
N ASP A 126 -2.46 -10.89 12.28
CA ASP A 126 -1.93 -11.71 13.36
C ASP A 126 -0.43 -11.38 13.43
N THR A 127 0.11 -11.39 14.63
CA THR A 127 1.55 -11.58 14.88
C THR A 127 2.27 -12.56 13.92
N ASN A 128 1.55 -13.36 13.12
CA ASN A 128 2.04 -14.33 12.13
C ASN A 128 1.41 -14.25 10.71
N GLY A 129 0.62 -13.21 10.36
CA GLY A 129 0.23 -12.98 8.96
C GLY A 129 1.23 -12.01 8.31
N PRO A 130 1.96 -12.37 7.23
CA PRO A 130 3.03 -11.50 6.73
C PRO A 130 2.39 -10.25 6.14
N CYS A 131 2.63 -9.11 6.79
CA CYS A 131 2.43 -7.82 6.14
C CYS A 131 3.23 -7.87 4.82
N GLN A 132 2.64 -7.35 3.74
CA GLN A 132 3.42 -7.16 2.52
C GLN A 132 4.54 -6.17 2.87
N ARG A 133 5.78 -6.61 2.64
CA ARG A 133 6.94 -5.73 2.71
C ARG A 133 6.85 -4.76 1.52
N PRO A 134 7.14 -3.47 1.71
CA PRO A 134 7.29 -2.55 0.59
C PRO A 134 8.24 -3.11 -0.48
N ASP A 135 7.82 -2.98 -1.72
CA ASP A 135 8.50 -3.49 -2.92
C ASP A 135 8.98 -2.35 -3.82
N LEU A 136 8.69 -1.10 -3.46
CA LEU A 136 9.03 0.09 -4.22
C LEU A 136 9.47 1.23 -3.27
N LEU A 137 10.62 1.84 -3.55
CA LEU A 137 11.01 3.13 -2.97
C LEU A 137 10.72 4.23 -4.01
N ARG A 138 10.06 5.30 -3.60
CA ARG A 138 9.91 6.51 -4.41
C ARG A 138 10.52 7.70 -3.68
N LEU A 139 11.41 8.40 -4.36
CA LEU A 139 12.08 9.59 -3.86
C LEU A 139 11.23 10.86 -4.05
N GLY A 140 11.63 11.97 -3.43
CA GLY A 140 10.89 13.23 -3.49
C GLY A 140 10.86 13.87 -4.89
N ASP A 141 11.81 13.52 -5.76
CA ASP A 141 11.79 13.90 -7.18
C ASP A 141 10.95 12.97 -8.06
N GLY A 142 10.30 11.96 -7.47
CA GLY A 142 9.50 10.96 -8.17
C GLY A 142 10.31 9.79 -8.74
N THR A 143 11.64 9.77 -8.58
CA THR A 143 12.45 8.61 -8.97
C THR A 143 12.03 7.38 -8.18
N GLU A 144 11.89 6.25 -8.87
CA GLU A 144 11.44 4.99 -8.30
C GLU A 144 12.52 3.91 -8.38
N TYR A 145 12.57 3.05 -7.35
CA TYR A 145 13.47 1.92 -7.26
C TYR A 145 12.73 0.65 -6.80
N ASN A 146 12.97 -0.45 -7.49
CA ASN A 146 12.47 -1.77 -7.12
C ASN A 146 13.21 -2.30 -5.88
N LEU A 147 12.45 -2.82 -4.91
CA LEU A 147 12.98 -3.40 -3.67
C LEU A 147 12.76 -4.93 -3.59
N THR A 148 12.11 -5.55 -4.57
CA THR A 148 11.71 -6.96 -4.52
C THR A 148 12.89 -7.93 -4.49
N GLU A 149 13.94 -7.65 -5.25
CA GLU A 149 15.12 -8.52 -5.41
C GLU A 149 16.23 -8.24 -4.40
N LEU A 150 16.00 -7.33 -3.45
CA LEU A 150 16.98 -6.98 -2.42
C LEU A 150 16.99 -8.03 -1.31
N SER A 151 18.20 -8.41 -0.87
CA SER A 151 18.35 -9.11 0.40
C SER A 151 17.86 -8.24 1.55
N ASP A 152 17.61 -8.83 2.71
CA ASP A 152 17.16 -8.06 3.88
C ASP A 152 18.22 -7.02 4.30
N GLU A 153 19.50 -7.34 4.18
CA GLU A 153 20.60 -6.41 4.43
C GLU A 153 20.58 -5.23 3.44
N GLN A 154 20.44 -5.50 2.14
CA GLN A 154 20.38 -4.46 1.11
C GLN A 154 19.13 -3.60 1.28
N TYR A 155 17.98 -4.22 1.53
CA TYR A 155 16.73 -3.52 1.81
C TYR A 155 16.91 -2.55 2.98
N ASN A 156 17.54 -3.00 4.08
CA ASN A 156 17.77 -2.17 5.24
C ASN A 156 18.76 -1.04 4.96
N GLU A 157 19.87 -1.30 4.27
CA GLU A 157 20.85 -0.28 3.88
C GLU A 157 20.21 0.81 3.00
N VAL A 158 19.43 0.41 1.98
CA VAL A 158 18.74 1.34 1.10
C VAL A 158 17.82 2.26 1.89
N LEU A 159 17.04 1.69 2.80
CA LEU A 159 16.14 2.49 3.63
C LEU A 159 16.89 3.36 4.61
N GLU A 160 17.96 2.87 5.25
CA GLU A 160 18.80 3.68 6.12
C GLU A 160 19.36 4.91 5.41
N VAL A 161 19.90 4.74 4.19
CA VAL A 161 20.44 5.86 3.41
C VAL A 161 19.33 6.80 2.93
N SER A 162 18.27 6.27 2.31
CA SER A 162 17.23 7.09 1.68
C SER A 162 16.30 7.80 2.65
N ILE A 163 16.31 7.43 3.94
CA ILE A 163 15.43 8.02 4.96
C ILE A 163 16.18 8.67 6.12
N ALA A 164 17.52 8.62 6.16
CA ALA A 164 18.36 9.07 7.29
C ALA A 164 18.04 10.50 7.76
N ASP A 165 17.79 11.40 6.82
CA ASP A 165 17.54 12.82 7.05
C ASP A 165 16.03 13.19 7.01
N GLY A 166 15.15 12.18 7.07
CA GLY A 166 13.73 12.36 6.83
C GLY A 166 13.36 12.37 5.35
N GLY A 167 14.23 11.83 4.47
CA GLY A 167 13.97 11.78 3.03
C GLY A 167 14.08 13.15 2.37
N VAL A 168 14.93 14.03 2.93
CA VAL A 168 15.19 15.36 2.39
C VAL A 168 16.13 15.26 1.19
N THR A 169 17.11 14.36 1.27
CA THR A 169 17.98 14.00 0.16
C THR A 169 17.35 12.90 -0.68
N ASN A 170 17.59 12.95 -1.99
CA ASN A 170 17.23 11.87 -2.92
C ASN A 170 18.37 10.86 -3.03
N GLU A 171 19.03 10.57 -1.91
CA GLU A 171 20.21 9.69 -1.87
C GLU A 171 19.79 8.22 -1.74
N VAL A 172 20.50 7.37 -2.48
CA VAL A 172 20.39 5.90 -2.42
C VAL A 172 21.78 5.30 -2.61
N PRO A 173 22.05 4.08 -2.12
CA PRO A 173 23.30 3.38 -2.41
C PRO A 173 23.53 3.26 -3.93
N GLU A 174 24.78 3.39 -4.38
CA GLU A 174 25.10 3.42 -5.83
C GLU A 174 24.60 2.19 -6.59
N TYR A 175 24.59 1.01 -5.95
CA TYR A 175 24.10 -0.21 -6.58
C TYR A 175 22.60 -0.17 -6.90
N MET A 176 21.84 0.76 -6.32
CA MET A 176 20.42 0.94 -6.62
C MET A 176 20.15 1.47 -8.02
N ALA A 177 21.14 2.05 -8.70
CA ALA A 177 21.00 2.53 -10.06
C ALA A 177 20.46 1.47 -11.04
N LYS A 178 20.76 0.18 -10.81
CA LYS A 178 20.26 -0.93 -11.65
C LYS A 178 18.80 -1.33 -11.36
N TYR A 179 18.26 -0.91 -10.22
CA TYR A 179 16.88 -1.18 -9.80
C TYR A 179 15.93 -0.01 -10.08
N ARG A 180 16.42 1.06 -10.72
CA ARG A 180 15.62 2.25 -11.06
C ARG A 180 14.58 1.93 -12.14
N HIS A 181 13.37 2.45 -11.99
CA HIS A 181 12.30 2.42 -12.99
C HIS A 181 12.17 3.74 -13.78
#